data_AF-A0A962HN54-F1
#
_entry.id   AF-A0A962HN54-F1
#
_cell.length_a   1.000
_cell.length_b   1.000
_cell.length_c   1.000
_cell.angle_alpha   90.00
_cell.angle_beta   90.00
_cell.angle_gamma   90.00
#
_symmetry.space_group_name_H-M   'P 1'
#
loop_
_entity.id
_entity.type
_entity.pdbx_description
1 polymer ?
#
loop_
_entity_poly.entity_id
_entity_poly.type
_entity_poly.pdbx_seq_one_letter_code
_entity_poly.pdbx_strand_id
1 'polypeptide(L)'
;MDLSKIRSRTDLERLRQNDAAAHAAFMERLRQSMVVQVDVAQYPEGYGEPDYPGPIVEPQFEQRENLSLISRYGLTPADFS
;
A
#
# COMPACT_ATOMS: atom_id res chain seq x y z
N MET A 1 20.90 -5.45 -6.32
CA MET A 1 20.25 -6.39 -5.38
C MET A 1 18.78 -6.48 -5.73
N ASP A 2 18.19 -7.68 -5.78
CA ASP A 2 16.77 -7.84 -6.15
C ASP A 2 15.87 -7.51 -4.95
N LEU A 3 15.04 -6.48 -5.08
CA LEU A 3 14.17 -5.98 -3.99
C LEU A 3 13.05 -6.97 -3.61
N SER A 4 12.73 -7.96 -4.46
CA SER A 4 11.69 -8.96 -4.18
C SER A 4 12.13 -10.00 -3.15
N LYS A 5 13.42 -10.01 -2.78
CA LYS A 5 13.97 -10.89 -1.73
C LYS A 5 13.84 -10.34 -0.32
N ILE A 6 13.39 -9.10 -0.14
CA ILE A 6 13.26 -8.47 1.18
C ILE A 6 11.96 -8.92 1.84
N ARG A 7 12.09 -9.85 2.79
CA ARG A 7 10.95 -10.49 3.47
C ARG A 7 10.91 -10.21 4.97
N SER A 8 11.94 -9.59 5.53
CA SER A 8 12.09 -9.38 6.97
C SER A 8 12.82 -8.06 7.31
N ARG A 9 12.75 -7.65 8.58
CA ARG A 9 13.57 -6.55 9.12
C ARG A 9 15.06 -6.80 8.92
N THR A 10 15.52 -8.03 9.10
CA THR A 10 16.93 -8.39 8.91
C THR A 10 17.38 -8.18 7.46
N ASP A 11 16.51 -8.46 6.48
CA ASP A 11 16.84 -8.23 5.07
C ASP A 11 16.91 -6.74 4.72
N LEU A 12 16.06 -5.92 5.34
CA LEU A 12 16.13 -4.46 5.28
C LEU A 12 17.46 -3.94 5.83
N GLU A 13 17.88 -4.42 7.00
CA GLU A 13 19.14 -4.01 7.61
C GLU A 13 20.35 -4.43 6.77
N ARG A 14 20.32 -5.65 6.20
CA ARG A 14 21.34 -6.08 5.23
C ARG A 14 21.34 -5.20 3.99
N LEU A 15 20.18 -4.82 3.45
CA LEU A 15 20.11 -3.91 2.31
C LEU A 15 20.74 -2.56 2.67
N ARG A 16 20.44 -2.00 3.84
CA ARG A 16 21.05 -0.75 4.33
C ARG A 16 22.57 -0.81 4.35
N GLN A 17 23.14 -1.93 4.79
CA GLN A 17 24.59 -2.11 4.87
C GLN A 17 25.26 -2.33 3.51
N ASN A 18 24.59 -3.02 2.60
CA ASN A 18 25.16 -3.36 1.28
C ASN A 18 24.92 -2.27 0.23
N ASP A 19 23.78 -1.58 0.29
CA ASP A 19 23.34 -0.61 -0.70
C ASP A 19 22.36 0.40 -0.06
N ALA A 20 22.92 1.47 0.50
CA ALA A 20 22.15 2.52 1.18
C ALA A 20 21.15 3.23 0.24
N ALA A 21 21.47 3.36 -1.06
CA ALA A 21 20.58 3.98 -2.04
C ALA A 21 19.38 3.08 -2.34
N ALA A 22 19.60 1.78 -2.53
CA ALA A 22 18.52 0.82 -2.70
C ALA A 22 17.64 0.71 -1.44
N HIS A 23 18.25 0.80 -0.24
CA HIS A 23 17.50 0.85 1.02
C HIS A 23 16.60 2.08 1.09
N ALA A 24 17.11 3.27 0.79
CA ALA A 24 16.31 4.50 0.76
C ALA A 24 15.15 4.40 -0.25
N ALA A 25 15.41 3.88 -1.46
CA ALA A 25 14.37 3.68 -2.46
C ALA A 25 13.30 2.68 -2.00
N PHE A 26 13.69 1.62 -1.30
CA PHE A 26 12.75 0.65 -0.75
C PHE A 26 11.91 1.24 0.39
N MET A 27 12.52 2.02 1.28
CA MET A 27 11.81 2.75 2.34
C MET A 27 10.82 3.76 1.75
N GLU A 28 11.16 4.45 0.66
CA GLU A 28 10.23 5.36 -0.02
C GLU A 28 9.01 4.61 -0.58
N ARG A 29 9.21 3.41 -1.16
CA ARG A 29 8.10 2.56 -1.63
C ARG A 29 7.21 2.10 -0.47
N LEU A 30 7.81 1.76 0.67
CA LEU A 30 7.06 1.42 1.87
C LEU A 30 6.26 2.63 2.38
N ARG A 31 6.84 3.83 2.38
CA ARG A 31 6.13 5.06 2.74
C ARG A 31 4.92 5.29 1.85
N GLN A 32 5.09 5.14 0.53
CA GLN A 32 3.99 5.26 -0.44
C GLN A 32 2.90 4.20 -0.23
N SER A 33 3.27 3.00 0.23
CA SER A 33 2.32 1.93 0.51
C SER A 33 1.45 2.17 1.75
N MET A 34 1.84 3.12 2.62
CA MET A 34 1.07 3.46 3.81
C MET A 34 -0.26 4.15 3.49
N VAL A 35 -0.46 4.59 2.25
CA VAL A 35 -1.70 5.24 1.81
C VAL A 35 -2.27 4.46 0.63
N VAL A 36 -3.53 4.03 0.76
CA VAL A 36 -4.26 3.36 -0.31
C VAL A 36 -5.51 4.17 -0.66
N GLN A 37 -5.86 4.18 -1.94
CA GLN A 37 -7.16 4.70 -2.39
C GLN A 37 -8.19 3.59 -2.27
N VAL A 38 -9.23 3.83 -1.48
CA VAL A 38 -10.35 2.90 -1.31
C VAL A 38 -11.57 3.53 -1.93
N ASP A 39 -12.26 2.78 -2.78
CA ASP A 39 -13.57 3.17 -3.26
C ASP A 39 -14.59 3.00 -2.13
N VAL A 40 -15.18 4.11 -1.72
CA VAL A 40 -16.17 4.20 -0.64
C VAL A 40 -17.56 4.54 -1.17
N ALA A 41 -17.75 4.55 -2.50
CA ALA A 41 -19.06 4.74 -3.08
C ALA A 41 -20.02 3.62 -2.64
N GLN A 42 -21.26 4.01 -2.34
CA GLN A 42 -22.33 3.06 -2.04
C GLN A 42 -23.00 2.65 -3.34
N TYR A 43 -22.85 1.39 -3.70
CA TYR A 43 -23.48 0.81 -4.87
C TYR A 43 -24.77 0.11 -4.47
N PRO A 44 -25.90 0.39 -5.16
CA PRO A 44 -27.16 -0.29 -4.91
C PRO A 44 -27.10 -1.78 -5.28
N GLU A 45 -28.06 -2.55 -4.78
CA GLU A 45 -28.16 -3.97 -5.09
C GLU A 45 -28.32 -4.20 -6.60
N GLY A 46 -27.59 -5.19 -7.14
CA GLY A 46 -27.54 -5.49 -8.57
C GLY A 46 -26.74 -4.48 -9.42
N TYR A 47 -26.10 -3.48 -8.82
CA TYR A 47 -25.25 -2.55 -9.56
C TYR A 47 -24.10 -3.27 -10.29
N GLY A 48 -24.01 -3.09 -11.60
CA GLY A 48 -23.04 -3.78 -12.46
C GLY A 48 -23.56 -5.06 -13.10
N GLU A 49 -24.78 -5.49 -12.78
CA GLU A 49 -25.45 -6.57 -13.50
C GLU A 49 -25.98 -6.09 -14.87
N PRO A 50 -26.09 -6.98 -15.89
CA PRO A 50 -26.46 -6.61 -17.25
C PRO A 50 -27.80 -5.88 -17.36
N ASP A 51 -28.77 -6.25 -16.51
CA ASP A 51 -30.14 -5.75 -16.51
C ASP A 51 -30.40 -4.72 -15.40
N TYR A 52 -29.35 -4.15 -14.80
CA TYR A 52 -29.49 -3.15 -13.75
C TYR A 52 -30.16 -1.87 -14.29
N PRO A 53 -31.37 -1.51 -13.81
CA PRO A 53 -32.14 -0.41 -14.38
C PRO A 53 -31.84 0.95 -13.71
N GLY A 54 -31.02 0.97 -12.66
CA GLY A 54 -30.76 2.17 -11.88
C GLY A 54 -29.65 3.06 -12.45
N PRO A 55 -29.36 4.19 -11.79
CA PRO A 55 -28.35 5.14 -12.27
C PRO A 55 -26.93 4.60 -12.13
N ILE A 56 -26.03 5.05 -13.00
CA ILE A 56 -24.58 4.87 -12.84
C ILE A 56 -24.13 5.66 -11.61
N VAL A 57 -23.43 4.99 -10.70
CA VAL A 57 -22.80 5.57 -9.52
C VAL A 57 -21.33 5.81 -9.83
N GLU A 58 -20.90 7.06 -9.71
CA GLU A 58 -19.48 7.39 -9.85
C GLU A 58 -18.69 6.90 -8.61
N PRO A 59 -17.52 6.28 -8.81
CA PRO A 59 -16.68 5.84 -7.70
C PRO A 59 -16.21 7.03 -6.88
N GLN A 60 -16.13 6.84 -5.57
CA GLN A 60 -15.67 7.87 -4.64
C GLN A 60 -14.44 7.34 -3.93
N PHE A 61 -13.27 7.90 -4.27
CA PHE A 61 -12.01 7.43 -3.70
C PHE A 61 -11.63 8.24 -2.46
N GLU A 62 -11.39 7.54 -1.36
CA GLU A 62 -10.85 8.09 -0.12
C GLU A 62 -9.43 7.55 0.11
N GLN A 63 -8.52 8.43 0.56
CA GLN A 63 -7.20 8.00 1.01
C GLN A 63 -7.31 7.44 2.43
N ARG A 64 -6.93 6.17 2.60
CA ARG A 64 -6.89 5.51 3.89
C ARG A 64 -5.49 5.02 4.22
N GLU A 65 -5.20 5.03 5.50
CA GLU A 65 -3.95 4.49 6.01
C GLU A 65 -3.96 2.95 5.94
N ASN A 66 -2.88 2.37 5.43
CA ASN A 66 -2.66 0.93 5.39
C ASN A 66 -1.26 0.59 5.90
N LEU A 67 -1.17 0.26 7.18
CA LEU A 67 0.09 -0.10 7.82
C LEU A 67 0.45 -1.59 7.64
N SER A 68 -0.36 -2.36 6.91
CA SER A 68 -0.20 -3.81 6.82
C SER A 68 1.12 -4.21 6.17
N LEU A 69 1.61 -3.42 5.20
CA LEU A 69 2.86 -3.73 4.51
C LEU A 69 4.06 -3.43 5.41
N ILE A 70 4.12 -2.24 6.01
CA ILE A 70 5.23 -1.84 6.89
C ILE A 70 5.31 -2.71 8.15
N SER A 71 4.16 -3.16 8.66
CA SER A 71 4.07 -4.01 9.85
C SER A 71 4.71 -5.40 9.63
N ARG A 72 4.70 -5.92 8.40
CA ARG A 72 5.41 -7.19 8.05
C ARG A 72 6.91 -7.08 8.24
N TYR A 73 7.45 -5.87 8.13
CA TYR A 73 8.84 -5.56 8.38
C TYR A 73 9.09 -5.10 9.82
N GLY A 74 8.07 -5.10 10.68
CA GLY A 74 8.15 -4.57 12.04
C GLY A 74 8.40 -3.07 12.07
N LEU A 75 8.01 -2.33 11.03
CA LEU A 75 8.12 -0.88 10.93
C LEU A 75 6.83 -0.22 11.37
N THR A 76 6.95 1.01 11.86
CA THR A 76 5.86 1.90 12.24
C THR A 76 5.93 3.19 11.41
N PRO A 77 4.89 4.03 11.39
CA PRO A 77 4.96 5.34 10.71
C PRO A 77 6.11 6.22 11.22
N ALA A 78 6.52 6.05 12.48
CA ALA A 78 7.65 6.77 13.07
C ALA A 78 9.00 6.42 12.41
N ASP A 79 9.14 5.26 11.77
CA ASP A 79 10.35 4.88 11.04
C ASP A 79 10.53 5.68 9.72
N PHE A 80 9.55 6.51 9.32
CA PHE A 80 9.56 7.34 8.10
C PHE A 80 9.52 8.85 8.39
N SER A 81 9.63 9.24 9.66
CA SER A 81 9.55 10.62 10.15
C SER A 81 10.91 11.31 10.20
#